data_AF-A0A1Z9PKV4-F1
#
_entry.id   AF-A0A1Z9PKV4-F1
#
_cell.length_a   1.000
_cell.length_b   1.000
_cell.length_c   1.000
_cell.angle_alpha   90.00
_cell.angle_beta   90.00
_cell.angle_gamma   90.00
#
_symmetry.space_group_name_H-M   'P 1'
#
loop_
_entity.id
_entity.type
_entity.pdbx_description
1 polymer ?
#
loop_
_entity_poly.entity_id
_entity_poly.type
_entity_poly.pdbx_seq_one_letter_code
_entity_poly.pdbx_strand_id
1 'polypeptide(L)'
;MRTSFPGGTKVTLDKAANVITVGAGVAPGTCVGAGGCSAVVGAATITSAGGGKGDGQPTACTPRTNSRDGGAGGGGTSNGPSQPTPVGQGNVPPVSPPQGAQGGAKPYIAGGGGGGGGASGGNGTNGQALPQPSNPPFNGLGNGGPGGNGTANSITGSGQTFAGGGGGFAYWPGYNAGAGGSGGGGKGSSHGSGPNQQSQDGTDGLGGGGGGSQGNRGGNGIVMLRYPTACAPRVTIAPGSNTTATSGCCTIATFNVTGTLSL
;
A
#
# COMPACT_ATOMS: atom_id res chain seq x y z
N MET A 1 8.23 1.35 -3.85
CA MET A 1 8.70 0.73 -5.12
C MET A 1 10.17 1.08 -5.35
N ARG A 2 11.02 0.13 -5.74
CA ARG A 2 12.49 0.33 -5.77
C ARG A 2 13.13 0.52 -7.14
N THR A 3 12.45 0.36 -8.27
CA THR A 3 13.10 0.41 -9.59
C THR A 3 12.14 0.81 -10.71
N SER A 4 12.70 1.34 -11.80
CA SER A 4 12.07 1.47 -13.13
C SER A 4 13.06 1.00 -14.20
N PHE A 5 12.64 0.81 -15.45
CA PHE A 5 13.55 0.50 -16.56
C PHE A 5 13.25 1.39 -17.78
N PRO A 6 14.26 1.94 -18.48
CA PRO A 6 15.70 1.86 -18.18
C PRO A 6 16.10 2.72 -16.96
N GLY A 7 17.24 2.39 -16.33
CA GLY A 7 17.87 3.24 -15.30
C GLY A 7 17.66 2.87 -13.82
N GLY A 8 16.84 1.85 -13.50
CA GLY A 8 16.64 1.41 -12.11
C GLY A 8 17.82 0.65 -11.49
N THR A 9 17.66 0.29 -10.21
CA THR A 9 18.66 -0.47 -9.44
C THR A 9 18.93 -1.83 -10.06
N LYS A 10 20.20 -2.07 -10.37
CA LYS A 10 20.70 -3.39 -10.80
C LYS A 10 20.94 -4.26 -9.56
N VAL A 11 20.75 -5.57 -9.72
CA VAL A 11 21.07 -6.56 -8.70
C VAL A 11 22.07 -7.56 -9.22
N THR A 12 22.98 -7.97 -8.35
CA THR A 12 23.80 -9.16 -8.56
C THR A 12 23.10 -10.33 -7.88
N LEU A 13 22.99 -11.43 -8.62
CA LEU A 13 22.43 -12.68 -8.14
C LEU A 13 23.56 -13.71 -8.06
N ASP A 14 23.49 -14.58 -7.06
CA ASP A 14 24.44 -15.66 -6.90
C ASP A 14 24.24 -16.71 -7.99
N LYS A 15 25.31 -17.44 -8.31
CA LYS A 15 25.24 -18.63 -9.19
C LYS A 15 24.45 -19.79 -8.58
N ALA A 16 24.07 -19.68 -7.31
CA ALA A 16 23.20 -20.62 -6.62
C ALA A 16 21.73 -20.19 -6.73
N ALA A 17 20.83 -20.95 -6.09
CA ALA A 17 19.43 -20.55 -5.98
C ALA A 17 19.31 -19.28 -5.13
N ASN A 18 18.72 -18.22 -5.70
CA ASN A 18 18.44 -16.97 -5.03
C ASN A 18 17.00 -16.99 -4.52
N VAL A 19 16.78 -16.83 -3.22
CA VAL A 19 15.44 -16.71 -2.66
C VAL A 19 14.85 -15.35 -3.03
N ILE A 20 13.64 -15.38 -3.58
CA ILE A 20 12.85 -14.20 -3.93
C ILE A 20 11.62 -14.19 -3.04
N THR A 21 11.56 -13.27 -2.09
CA THR A 21 10.42 -13.09 -1.19
C THR A 21 9.46 -12.06 -1.76
N VAL A 22 8.20 -12.44 -1.93
CA VAL A 22 7.13 -11.52 -2.30
C VAL A 22 6.47 -10.99 -1.04
N GLY A 23 6.29 -9.66 -0.97
CA GLY A 23 5.64 -9.01 0.15
C GLY A 23 4.15 -9.32 0.18
N ALA A 24 3.67 -9.87 1.30
CA ALA A 24 2.25 -10.16 1.49
C ALA A 24 1.46 -8.93 1.94
N GLY A 25 0.30 -8.75 1.32
CA GLY A 25 -0.77 -7.86 1.78
C GLY A 25 -1.49 -8.57 2.90
N VAL A 26 -1.14 -8.20 4.14
CA VAL A 26 -1.67 -8.91 5.30
C VAL A 26 -2.88 -8.21 5.89
N ALA A 27 -3.75 -9.04 6.46
CA ALA A 27 -4.71 -8.60 7.46
C ALA A 27 -3.95 -8.04 8.68
N PRO A 28 -4.58 -7.18 9.50
CA PRO A 28 -3.94 -6.60 10.67
C PRO A 28 -3.30 -7.65 11.60
N GLY A 29 -1.98 -7.56 11.83
CA GLY A 29 -1.30 -8.24 12.94
C GLY A 29 -0.43 -9.47 12.63
N THR A 30 -0.30 -9.92 11.38
CA THR A 30 0.48 -11.14 11.05
C THR A 30 1.93 -10.90 10.61
N CYS A 31 2.29 -9.69 10.14
CA CYS A 31 3.68 -9.26 9.96
C CYS A 31 4.11 -8.37 11.15
N VAL A 32 5.35 -8.50 11.62
CA VAL A 32 5.90 -7.72 12.74
C VAL A 32 5.76 -6.22 12.42
N GLY A 33 4.98 -5.50 13.23
CA GLY A 33 4.66 -4.08 13.00
C GLY A 33 3.32 -3.80 12.32
N ALA A 34 2.46 -4.78 12.03
CA ALA A 34 1.10 -4.61 11.49
C ALA A 34 0.96 -3.73 10.23
N GLY A 35 2.04 -3.60 9.44
CA GLY A 35 2.03 -3.19 8.04
C GLY A 35 2.24 -4.39 7.11
N GLY A 36 2.22 -4.18 5.79
CA GLY A 36 2.48 -5.22 4.79
C GLY A 36 3.86 -5.89 4.97
N CYS A 37 3.98 -7.15 4.57
CA CYS A 37 5.26 -7.86 4.61
C CYS A 37 6.21 -7.34 3.51
N SER A 38 7.52 -7.38 3.78
CA SER A 38 8.54 -6.87 2.85
C SER A 38 8.77 -7.84 1.68
N ALA A 39 9.06 -7.29 0.50
CA ALA A 39 9.62 -8.05 -0.62
C ALA A 39 11.15 -7.98 -0.58
N VAL A 40 11.84 -9.09 -0.85
CA VAL A 40 13.30 -9.23 -0.77
C VAL A 40 13.83 -10.03 -1.96
N VAL A 41 14.94 -9.58 -2.55
CA VAL A 41 15.65 -10.30 -3.63
C VAL A 41 17.03 -10.76 -3.12
N GLY A 42 17.26 -12.08 -3.11
CA GLY A 42 18.52 -12.70 -2.68
C GLY A 42 18.83 -12.48 -1.20
N ALA A 43 20.11 -12.39 -0.85
CA ALA A 43 20.59 -12.10 0.51
C ALA A 43 20.39 -10.63 0.96
N ALA A 44 19.27 -10.01 0.56
CA ALA A 44 18.85 -8.62 0.86
C ALA A 44 19.47 -7.49 0.02
N THR A 45 19.81 -7.74 -1.25
CA THR A 45 20.34 -6.69 -2.15
C THR A 45 19.30 -5.62 -2.48
N ILE A 46 18.01 -5.97 -2.54
CA ILE A 46 16.88 -5.03 -2.66
C ILE A 46 15.75 -5.46 -1.72
N THR A 47 15.30 -4.53 -0.88
CA THR A 47 14.12 -4.71 -0.02
C THR A 47 13.09 -3.61 -0.28
N SER A 48 11.83 -4.00 -0.50
CA SER A 48 10.68 -3.09 -0.46
C SER A 48 9.86 -3.42 0.78
N ALA A 49 9.82 -2.51 1.76
CA ALA A 49 8.98 -2.65 2.93
C ALA A 49 7.51 -2.42 2.57
N GLY A 50 6.61 -3.15 3.23
CA GLY A 50 5.18 -3.06 2.95
C GLY A 50 4.54 -1.76 3.42
N GLY A 51 3.28 -1.55 3.05
CA GLY A 51 2.53 -0.35 3.42
C GLY A 51 2.15 -0.30 4.91
N GLY A 52 1.89 0.90 5.39
CA GLY A 52 1.46 1.20 6.74
C GLY A 52 -0.04 0.99 6.91
N LYS A 53 -0.46 0.77 8.15
CA LYS A 53 -1.84 0.47 8.51
C LYS A 53 -2.56 1.72 9.00
N GLY A 54 -3.76 1.98 8.48
CA GLY A 54 -4.67 3.00 9.00
C GLY A 54 -5.32 2.59 10.32
N ASP A 55 -5.80 3.57 11.08
CA ASP A 55 -6.45 3.30 12.37
C ASP A 55 -7.74 2.50 12.21
N GLY A 56 -7.91 1.46 13.03
CA GLY A 56 -9.21 0.81 13.21
C GLY A 56 -10.13 1.66 14.10
N GLN A 57 -11.45 1.48 13.97
CA GLN A 57 -12.35 1.98 15.01
C GLN A 57 -12.00 1.32 16.34
N PRO A 58 -11.99 2.07 17.46
CA PRO A 58 -11.82 1.46 18.77
C PRO A 58 -13.02 0.55 19.05
N THR A 59 -12.77 -0.72 19.36
CA THR A 59 -13.70 -1.53 20.13
C THR A 59 -13.72 -0.95 21.54
N ALA A 60 -14.89 -0.58 22.06
CA ALA A 60 -15.02 0.05 23.37
C ALA A 60 -14.18 -0.71 24.42
N CYS A 61 -13.37 0.02 25.18
CA CYS A 61 -12.44 -0.47 26.22
C CYS A 61 -11.06 -0.99 25.77
N THR A 62 -10.64 -0.84 24.51
CA THR A 62 -9.23 -1.07 24.11
C THR A 62 -8.48 0.25 23.82
N PRO A 63 -7.21 0.41 24.27
CA PRO A 63 -6.39 1.55 23.88
C PRO A 63 -6.29 1.66 22.36
N ARG A 64 -6.48 2.87 21.81
CA ARG A 64 -6.38 3.08 20.36
C ARG A 64 -4.98 2.72 19.88
N THR A 65 -4.87 1.90 18.84
CA THR A 65 -3.60 1.71 18.15
C THR A 65 -3.43 2.85 17.15
N ASN A 66 -2.35 3.63 17.29
CA ASN A 66 -1.98 4.69 16.35
C ASN A 66 -1.82 4.17 14.92
N SER A 67 -1.87 5.12 13.98
CA SER A 67 -1.62 4.85 12.58
C SER A 67 -0.18 4.42 12.46
N ARG A 68 0.05 3.44 11.59
CA ARG A 68 1.37 2.82 11.50
C ARG A 68 2.09 3.26 10.27
N ASP A 69 3.38 3.44 10.46
CA ASP A 69 4.32 3.72 9.39
C ASP A 69 4.40 2.52 8.44
N GLY A 70 4.84 2.77 7.22
CA GLY A 70 5.15 1.73 6.25
C GLY A 70 6.15 2.20 5.21
N GLY A 71 6.87 1.25 4.63
CA GLY A 71 7.81 1.49 3.55
C GLY A 71 7.11 2.06 2.32
N ALA A 72 6.01 1.43 1.89
CA ALA A 72 5.31 1.76 0.64
C ALA A 72 4.22 2.84 0.77
N GLY A 73 4.04 3.41 1.97
CA GLY A 73 3.05 4.45 2.25
C GLY A 73 2.57 4.38 3.70
N GLY A 74 2.32 5.50 4.36
CA GLY A 74 1.89 5.55 5.75
C GLY A 74 0.37 5.40 5.92
N GLY A 75 -0.07 4.86 7.07
CA GLY A 75 -1.49 4.75 7.39
C GLY A 75 -2.18 6.10 7.65
N GLY A 76 -3.43 6.23 7.21
CA GLY A 76 -4.28 7.39 7.53
C GLY A 76 -4.93 7.28 8.91
N THR A 77 -5.11 8.41 9.60
CA THR A 77 -5.64 8.42 10.98
C THR A 77 -7.15 8.52 11.04
N SER A 78 -7.72 7.96 12.11
CA SER A 78 -9.15 8.08 12.46
C SER A 78 -9.39 8.94 13.70
N ASN A 79 -8.32 9.46 14.32
CA ASN A 79 -8.38 10.23 15.55
C ASN A 79 -8.58 11.72 15.30
N GLY A 80 -9.59 12.30 15.97
CA GLY A 80 -9.76 13.74 16.06
C GLY A 80 -8.74 14.38 17.03
N PRO A 81 -8.65 15.72 17.07
CA PRO A 81 -7.58 16.46 17.74
C PRO A 81 -7.66 16.46 19.27
N SER A 82 -8.69 15.84 19.87
CA SER A 82 -8.64 15.49 21.30
C SER A 82 -7.59 14.40 21.59
N GLN A 83 -7.13 13.69 20.55
CA GLN A 83 -5.94 12.83 20.57
C GLN A 83 -5.20 12.97 19.24
N PRO A 84 -4.31 13.97 19.08
CA PRO A 84 -3.50 14.11 17.87
C PRO A 84 -2.51 12.95 17.83
N THR A 85 -2.92 11.85 17.21
CA THR A 85 -2.00 10.76 16.90
C THR A 85 -1.29 11.09 15.59
N PRO A 86 0.04 10.95 15.52
CA PRO A 86 0.76 11.08 14.26
C PRO A 86 0.14 10.20 13.19
N VAL A 87 0.03 10.72 11.97
CA VAL A 87 -0.26 9.88 10.79
C VAL A 87 0.91 8.94 10.56
N GLY A 88 0.64 7.79 9.94
CA GLY A 88 1.70 6.88 9.57
C GLY A 88 2.65 7.55 8.60
N GLN A 89 3.96 7.39 8.85
CA GLN A 89 5.02 7.83 7.96
C GLN A 89 5.18 6.86 6.79
N GLY A 90 5.45 7.42 5.61
CA GLY A 90 5.98 6.64 4.48
C GLY A 90 7.48 6.40 4.66
N ASN A 91 8.05 5.47 3.90
CA ASN A 91 9.49 5.20 3.88
C ASN A 91 10.06 4.78 5.25
N VAL A 92 9.39 3.86 5.95
CA VAL A 92 9.93 3.26 7.19
C VAL A 92 10.19 1.76 6.98
N PRO A 93 11.44 1.28 7.15
CA PRO A 93 12.65 2.02 7.51
C PRO A 93 13.10 3.01 6.42
N PRO A 94 13.80 4.11 6.79
CA PRO A 94 14.21 5.15 5.85
C PRO A 94 15.25 4.64 4.85
N VAL A 95 14.96 4.83 3.56
CA VAL A 95 15.87 4.51 2.47
C VAL A 95 15.92 5.64 1.43
N SER A 96 16.94 5.65 0.58
CA SER A 96 17.07 6.59 -0.54
C SER A 96 17.25 5.83 -1.87
N PRO A 97 16.46 6.14 -2.92
CA PRO A 97 15.29 7.02 -2.88
C PRO A 97 14.19 6.45 -1.95
N PRO A 98 13.31 7.30 -1.38
CA PRO A 98 12.21 6.87 -0.52
C PRO A 98 11.32 5.79 -1.16
N GLN A 99 10.61 4.99 -0.36
CA GLN A 99 9.73 3.93 -0.86
C GLN A 99 8.23 4.28 -0.87
N GLY A 100 7.81 5.28 -0.10
CA GLY A 100 6.41 5.60 0.18
C GLY A 100 6.23 6.99 0.77
N ALA A 101 5.01 7.52 0.66
CA ALA A 101 4.58 8.82 1.12
C ALA A 101 3.80 8.74 2.45
N GLN A 102 3.62 9.87 3.13
CA GLN A 102 2.92 9.93 4.41
C GLN A 102 1.40 9.75 4.24
N GLY A 103 0.72 9.20 5.24
CA GLY A 103 -0.74 9.14 5.31
C GLY A 103 -1.40 10.50 5.58
N GLY A 104 -2.72 10.56 5.37
CA GLY A 104 -3.56 11.71 5.66
C GLY A 104 -4.11 11.67 7.09
N ALA A 105 -4.36 12.85 7.66
CA ALA A 105 -4.93 13.03 8.98
C ALA A 105 -6.45 13.16 8.94
N LYS A 106 -7.11 12.88 10.08
CA LYS A 106 -8.48 13.31 10.34
C LYS A 106 -8.51 14.67 11.07
N PRO A 107 -8.91 15.77 10.41
CA PRO A 107 -9.17 17.02 11.11
C PRO A 107 -10.48 16.96 11.90
N TYR A 108 -10.49 17.58 13.09
CA TYR A 108 -11.61 17.78 14.04
C TYR A 108 -12.80 16.81 13.96
N ILE A 109 -13.69 17.00 12.99
CA ILE A 109 -15.00 16.35 12.85
C ILE A 109 -15.15 15.67 11.47
N ALA A 110 -14.04 15.32 10.81
CA ALA A 110 -14.06 14.78 9.45
C ALA A 110 -14.15 13.24 9.38
N GLY A 111 -14.31 12.71 8.17
CA GLY A 111 -13.96 11.33 7.86
C GLY A 111 -12.49 11.03 8.14
N GLY A 112 -12.10 9.76 8.13
CA GLY A 112 -10.69 9.35 8.27
C GLY A 112 -9.83 9.87 7.12
N GLY A 113 -8.55 10.08 7.39
CA GLY A 113 -7.57 10.37 6.33
C GLY A 113 -7.28 9.14 5.45
N GLY A 114 -6.89 9.37 4.21
CA GLY A 114 -6.43 8.31 3.31
C GLY A 114 -5.01 7.85 3.62
N GLY A 115 -4.61 6.66 3.20
CA GLY A 115 -3.22 6.19 3.28
C GLY A 115 -2.32 6.88 2.26
N GLY A 116 -1.02 6.97 2.55
CA GLY A 116 -0.01 7.47 1.63
C GLY A 116 0.22 6.51 0.46
N GLY A 117 0.58 7.05 -0.70
CA GLY A 117 0.97 6.26 -1.87
C GLY A 117 2.44 5.85 -1.85
N GLY A 118 2.91 5.30 -2.97
CA GLY A 118 4.31 4.94 -3.19
C GLY A 118 5.27 6.13 -3.15
N ALA A 119 6.57 5.86 -3.31
CA ALA A 119 7.69 6.80 -3.20
C ALA A 119 7.50 8.16 -3.90
N SER A 120 7.05 8.11 -5.15
CA SER A 120 6.76 9.29 -5.99
C SER A 120 5.27 9.64 -6.00
N GLY A 121 4.51 8.93 -5.18
CA GLY A 121 3.08 9.05 -5.00
C GLY A 121 2.72 10.26 -4.16
N GLY A 122 1.45 10.64 -4.21
CA GLY A 122 0.93 11.68 -3.33
C GLY A 122 0.86 11.19 -1.88
N ASN A 123 0.98 12.12 -0.93
CA ASN A 123 0.52 11.87 0.42
C ASN A 123 -0.97 11.48 0.41
N GLY A 124 -1.38 10.71 1.41
CA GLY A 124 -2.80 10.50 1.69
C GLY A 124 -3.45 11.85 1.99
N THR A 125 -4.66 12.06 1.47
CA THR A 125 -5.36 13.31 1.74
C THR A 125 -6.05 13.25 3.10
N ASN A 126 -6.14 14.41 3.75
CA ASN A 126 -6.91 14.52 4.98
C ASN A 126 -8.39 14.27 4.71
N GLY A 127 -9.08 13.70 5.70
CA GLY A 127 -10.54 13.70 5.69
C GLY A 127 -11.07 15.12 5.60
N GLN A 128 -12.17 15.32 4.90
CA GLN A 128 -12.75 16.66 4.69
C GLN A 128 -13.87 16.89 5.69
N ALA A 129 -13.71 17.88 6.56
CA ALA A 129 -14.81 18.37 7.37
C ALA A 129 -15.72 19.23 6.48
N LEU A 130 -17.02 19.02 6.56
CA LEU A 130 -17.98 19.90 5.88
C LEU A 130 -18.41 21.03 6.82
N PRO A 131 -18.80 22.21 6.29
CA PRO A 131 -19.34 23.29 7.10
C PRO A 131 -20.48 22.75 7.96
N GLN A 132 -20.39 22.87 9.29
CA GLN A 132 -21.47 22.48 10.17
C GLN A 132 -22.71 23.33 9.82
N PRO A 133 -23.89 22.73 9.61
CA PRO A 133 -25.12 23.48 9.83
C PRO A 133 -25.10 23.95 11.30
N SER A 134 -25.53 25.18 11.54
CA SER A 134 -25.36 25.96 12.78
C SER A 134 -26.05 25.42 14.04
N ASN A 135 -26.33 24.10 14.11
CA ASN A 135 -27.06 23.48 15.20
C ASN A 135 -26.30 22.25 15.75
N PRO A 136 -25.65 22.33 16.92
CA PRO A 136 -25.04 21.17 17.59
C PRO A 136 -26.16 20.23 18.12
N PRO A 137 -26.03 18.90 17.94
CA PRO A 137 -25.01 18.13 18.65
C PRO A 137 -24.21 17.13 17.79
N PHE A 138 -24.28 17.20 16.45
CA PHE A 138 -23.73 16.13 15.60
C PHE A 138 -22.24 16.27 15.32
N ASN A 139 -21.46 15.42 15.99
CA ASN A 139 -20.01 15.30 15.94
C ASN A 139 -19.55 14.22 14.93
N GLY A 140 -19.50 14.52 13.62
CA GLY A 140 -18.67 13.70 12.71
C GLY A 140 -18.84 13.89 11.20
N LEU A 141 -19.46 14.98 10.74
CA LEU A 141 -19.83 15.16 9.33
C LEU A 141 -18.59 15.37 8.43
N GLY A 142 -18.34 14.43 7.52
CA GLY A 142 -17.25 14.58 6.57
C GLY A 142 -17.00 13.38 5.67
N ASN A 143 -16.44 13.65 4.49
CA ASN A 143 -15.98 12.62 3.56
C ASN A 143 -14.63 12.05 4.04
N GLY A 144 -14.41 10.77 3.75
CA GLY A 144 -13.09 10.16 3.91
C GLY A 144 -12.10 10.73 2.89
N GLY A 145 -10.85 10.92 3.29
CA GLY A 145 -9.80 11.39 2.38
C GLY A 145 -9.42 10.30 1.37
N PRO A 146 -9.31 10.58 0.06
CA PRO A 146 -8.71 9.64 -0.88
C PRO A 146 -7.27 9.25 -0.50
N GLY A 147 -6.92 8.01 -0.85
CA GLY A 147 -5.56 7.48 -0.72
C GLY A 147 -4.61 8.10 -1.75
N GLY A 148 -3.32 8.14 -1.41
CA GLY A 148 -2.26 8.63 -2.29
C GLY A 148 -2.04 7.71 -3.49
N ASN A 149 -1.81 8.29 -4.67
CA ASN A 149 -1.49 7.52 -5.87
C ASN A 149 -0.20 6.72 -5.70
N GLY A 150 -0.13 5.55 -6.33
CA GLY A 150 1.07 4.74 -6.38
C GLY A 150 2.18 5.32 -7.27
N THR A 151 3.22 4.54 -7.49
CA THR A 151 4.33 4.88 -8.38
C THR A 151 4.25 4.07 -9.67
N ALA A 152 4.49 4.74 -10.82
CA ALA A 152 4.58 4.07 -12.11
C ALA A 152 5.91 3.32 -12.27
N ASN A 153 5.83 2.09 -12.79
CA ASN A 153 6.96 1.24 -13.14
C ASN A 153 6.86 0.81 -14.61
N SER A 154 7.95 0.95 -15.33
CA SER A 154 8.07 0.56 -16.74
C SER A 154 8.88 -0.72 -16.94
N ILE A 155 9.14 -1.50 -15.89
CA ILE A 155 9.96 -2.73 -15.99
C ILE A 155 9.40 -3.73 -17.01
N THR A 156 8.07 -3.78 -17.17
CA THR A 156 7.35 -4.61 -18.17
C THR A 156 7.45 -4.09 -19.61
N GLY A 157 7.98 -2.89 -19.83
CA GLY A 157 8.02 -2.20 -21.12
C GLY A 157 6.89 -1.21 -21.33
N SER A 158 5.89 -1.20 -20.44
CA SER A 158 4.85 -0.17 -20.37
C SER A 158 4.67 0.29 -18.92
N GLY A 159 4.25 1.54 -18.73
CA GLY A 159 4.04 2.10 -17.39
C GLY A 159 2.83 1.46 -16.70
N GLN A 160 3.05 0.76 -15.59
CA GLN A 160 2.01 0.29 -14.69
C GLN A 160 2.19 0.92 -13.31
N THR A 161 1.09 1.30 -12.66
CA THR A 161 1.15 1.93 -11.33
C THR A 161 0.96 0.89 -10.23
N PHE A 162 1.79 0.93 -9.19
CA PHE A 162 1.74 0.02 -8.04
C PHE A 162 1.82 0.80 -6.73
N ALA A 163 1.45 0.15 -5.63
CA ALA A 163 1.52 0.67 -4.27
C ALA A 163 0.66 1.94 -4.05
N GLY A 164 -0.59 1.90 -4.50
CA GLY A 164 -1.58 2.94 -4.16
C GLY A 164 -2.02 2.86 -2.70
N GLY A 165 -2.22 4.00 -2.05
CA GLY A 165 -2.72 4.10 -0.69
C GLY A 165 -4.23 3.78 -0.61
N GLY A 166 -4.69 3.24 0.52
CA GLY A 166 -6.12 3.00 0.76
C GLY A 166 -6.90 4.29 1.03
N GLY A 167 -8.19 4.31 0.70
CA GLY A 167 -9.07 5.45 0.99
C GLY A 167 -9.55 5.49 2.44
N GLY A 168 -9.77 6.68 2.98
CA GLY A 168 -10.30 6.88 4.34
C GLY A 168 -11.79 6.55 4.47
N PHE A 169 -12.23 6.21 5.68
CA PHE A 169 -13.65 5.94 5.97
C PHE A 169 -14.46 7.24 6.15
N ALA A 170 -15.77 7.17 5.94
CA ALA A 170 -16.73 8.22 6.32
C ALA A 170 -17.68 7.70 7.42
N TYR A 171 -17.84 8.47 8.50
CA TYR A 171 -18.54 8.00 9.70
C TYR A 171 -20.07 8.15 9.65
N TRP A 172 -20.61 9.13 8.89
CA TRP A 172 -22.04 9.43 8.91
C TRP A 172 -22.78 9.00 7.62
N PRO A 173 -24.08 8.64 7.73
CA PRO A 173 -25.00 8.49 6.60
C PRO A 173 -24.97 9.67 5.63
N GLY A 174 -24.95 9.37 4.33
CA GLY A 174 -24.99 10.38 3.26
C GLY A 174 -23.62 10.93 2.84
N TYR A 175 -22.52 10.47 3.45
CA TYR A 175 -21.17 10.89 3.09
C TYR A 175 -20.40 9.82 2.33
N ASN A 176 -19.46 10.28 1.50
CA ASN A 176 -18.67 9.42 0.64
C ASN A 176 -17.37 9.02 1.35
N ALA A 177 -17.09 7.72 1.32
CA ALA A 177 -15.78 7.22 1.69
C ALA A 177 -14.72 7.66 0.66
N GLY A 178 -13.47 7.75 1.11
CA GLY A 178 -12.33 8.04 0.25
C GLY A 178 -12.11 6.92 -0.76
N ALA A 179 -11.83 7.29 -2.01
CA ALA A 179 -11.36 6.36 -3.02
C ALA A 179 -9.94 5.87 -2.67
N GLY A 180 -9.61 4.63 -3.05
CA GLY A 180 -8.24 4.16 -3.05
C GLY A 180 -7.41 4.85 -4.14
N GLY A 181 -6.11 5.02 -3.90
CA GLY A 181 -5.18 5.57 -4.87
C GLY A 181 -4.87 4.60 -6.01
N SER A 182 -4.42 5.15 -7.15
CA SER A 182 -4.00 4.34 -8.29
C SER A 182 -2.89 3.35 -7.92
N GLY A 183 -2.89 2.16 -8.52
CA GLY A 183 -1.98 1.07 -8.13
C GLY A 183 -2.51 0.18 -7.02
N GLY A 184 -3.84 -0.04 -7.01
CA GLY A 184 -4.48 -1.09 -6.23
C GLY A 184 -4.92 -0.71 -4.82
N GLY A 185 -5.06 0.58 -4.50
CA GLY A 185 -5.61 1.00 -3.22
C GLY A 185 -7.09 0.61 -3.07
N GLY A 186 -7.47 0.06 -1.92
CA GLY A 186 -8.85 -0.24 -1.57
C GLY A 186 -9.63 1.02 -1.19
N LYS A 187 -10.91 1.08 -1.56
CA LYS A 187 -11.84 2.14 -1.16
C LYS A 187 -12.22 1.97 0.32
N GLY A 188 -12.32 3.07 1.07
CA GLY A 188 -12.82 3.04 2.46
C GLY A 188 -14.32 2.77 2.56
N SER A 189 -14.84 2.53 3.77
CA SER A 189 -16.28 2.36 4.00
C SER A 189 -17.00 3.68 4.30
N SER A 190 -18.31 3.72 4.07
CA SER A 190 -19.20 4.74 4.67
C SER A 190 -20.31 4.10 5.49
N HIS A 191 -20.69 4.73 6.60
CA HIS A 191 -21.87 4.37 7.39
C HIS A 191 -23.11 5.00 6.73
N GLY A 192 -24.23 4.29 6.54
CA GLY A 192 -25.46 4.91 6.02
C GLY A 192 -26.60 3.97 5.60
N SER A 193 -27.84 4.46 5.65
CA SER A 193 -29.10 3.75 5.34
C SER A 193 -29.34 3.40 3.85
N GLY A 194 -28.29 3.38 3.04
CA GLY A 194 -28.27 2.77 1.70
C GLY A 194 -27.48 1.45 1.72
N PRO A 195 -27.14 0.83 0.58
CA PRO A 195 -26.19 -0.29 0.62
C PRO A 195 -24.90 0.22 1.26
N ASN A 196 -24.63 -0.21 2.50
CA ASN A 196 -23.40 0.11 3.22
C ASN A 196 -22.23 -0.08 2.26
N GLN A 197 -21.50 0.99 1.97
CA GLN A 197 -20.30 0.89 1.14
C GLN A 197 -19.29 0.15 2.00
N GLN A 198 -19.18 -1.15 1.76
CA GLN A 198 -18.18 -1.97 2.43
C GLN A 198 -16.80 -1.46 2.02
N SER A 199 -15.90 -1.36 2.99
CA SER A 199 -14.50 -1.08 2.68
C SER A 199 -13.93 -2.27 1.90
N GLN A 200 -12.94 -2.00 1.05
CA GLN A 200 -12.37 -2.96 0.12
C GLN A 200 -10.92 -3.27 0.47
N ASP A 201 -10.51 -4.51 0.22
CA ASP A 201 -9.11 -4.90 0.22
C ASP A 201 -8.32 -4.15 -0.86
N GLY A 202 -7.00 -4.06 -0.66
CA GLY A 202 -6.10 -3.70 -1.74
C GLY A 202 -6.06 -4.78 -2.82
N THR A 203 -5.69 -4.40 -4.04
CA THR A 203 -5.58 -5.34 -5.16
C THR A 203 -4.30 -6.16 -5.07
N ASP A 204 -4.44 -7.48 -4.99
CA ASP A 204 -3.32 -8.41 -5.08
C ASP A 204 -2.56 -8.25 -6.41
N GLY A 205 -1.24 -8.34 -6.35
CA GLY A 205 -0.38 -8.10 -7.49
C GLY A 205 0.08 -6.64 -7.64
N LEU A 206 -0.59 -5.71 -6.95
CA LEU A 206 -0.28 -4.27 -7.03
C LEU A 206 0.32 -3.69 -5.75
N GLY A 207 0.31 -4.42 -4.63
CA GLY A 207 0.88 -3.98 -3.36
C GLY A 207 0.17 -2.77 -2.72
N GLY A 208 -1.08 -2.50 -3.10
CA GLY A 208 -1.84 -1.35 -2.61
C GLY A 208 -2.38 -1.54 -1.19
N GLY A 209 -2.62 -0.44 -0.47
CA GLY A 209 -3.20 -0.46 0.87
C GLY A 209 -4.70 -0.76 0.86
N GLY A 210 -5.19 -1.46 1.89
CA GLY A 210 -6.62 -1.69 2.08
C GLY A 210 -7.37 -0.42 2.49
N GLY A 211 -8.67 -0.37 2.20
CA GLY A 211 -9.54 0.73 2.58
C GLY A 211 -9.73 0.86 4.10
N GLY A 212 -10.01 2.09 4.53
CA GLY A 212 -10.29 2.41 5.92
C GLY A 212 -11.64 1.87 6.39
N SER A 213 -11.67 1.41 7.65
CA SER A 213 -12.75 0.68 8.34
C SER A 213 -12.73 -0.85 8.15
N GLN A 214 -13.14 -1.57 9.19
CA GLN A 214 -13.22 -3.04 9.28
C GLN A 214 -11.92 -3.84 9.07
N GLY A 215 -10.75 -3.20 9.03
CA GLY A 215 -9.47 -3.90 9.04
C GLY A 215 -9.16 -4.68 7.76
N ASN A 216 -9.60 -4.18 6.60
CA ASN A 216 -9.30 -4.76 5.30
C ASN A 216 -7.80 -4.89 5.07
N ARG A 217 -7.42 -5.94 4.34
CA ARG A 217 -6.00 -6.23 4.07
C ARG A 217 -5.49 -5.37 2.91
N GLY A 218 -4.19 -5.10 2.95
CA GLY A 218 -3.49 -4.66 1.74
C GLY A 218 -3.49 -5.76 0.68
N GLY A 219 -3.23 -5.39 -0.56
CA GLY A 219 -2.94 -6.33 -1.63
C GLY A 219 -1.50 -6.83 -1.56
N ASN A 220 -1.27 -8.08 -1.97
CA ASN A 220 0.06 -8.62 -2.16
C ASN A 220 0.85 -7.78 -3.18
N GLY A 221 2.14 -7.60 -2.91
CA GLY A 221 3.08 -7.07 -3.90
C GLY A 221 3.47 -8.14 -4.92
N ILE A 222 4.39 -7.77 -5.81
CA ILE A 222 5.08 -8.69 -6.71
C ILE A 222 6.57 -8.33 -6.77
N VAL A 223 7.39 -9.28 -7.21
CA VAL A 223 8.77 -9.00 -7.59
C VAL A 223 8.92 -9.25 -9.08
N MET A 224 9.46 -8.27 -9.80
CA MET A 224 9.77 -8.38 -11.22
C MET A 224 11.27 -8.19 -11.42
N LEU A 225 11.90 -9.11 -12.15
CA LEU A 225 13.32 -9.06 -12.52
C LEU A 225 13.44 -9.11 -14.04
N ARG A 226 14.16 -8.15 -14.61
CA ARG A 226 14.39 -8.05 -16.06
C ARG A 226 15.84 -8.35 -16.38
N TYR A 227 16.07 -9.22 -17.36
CA TYR A 227 17.40 -9.66 -17.80
C TYR A 227 17.45 -9.90 -19.31
N PRO A 228 18.63 -9.92 -19.97
CA PRO A 228 18.72 -10.19 -21.41
C PRO A 228 18.13 -11.54 -21.79
N THR A 229 17.36 -11.62 -22.88
CA THR A 229 16.72 -12.89 -23.32
C THR A 229 17.74 -13.97 -23.64
N ALA A 230 18.95 -13.60 -24.07
CA ALA A 230 20.06 -14.55 -24.28
C ALA A 230 20.45 -15.33 -23.01
N CYS A 231 20.13 -14.83 -21.82
CA CYS A 231 20.37 -15.51 -20.55
C CYS A 231 19.23 -16.48 -20.17
N ALA A 232 18.05 -16.37 -20.78
CA ALA A 232 16.86 -17.13 -20.39
C ALA A 232 17.04 -18.66 -20.35
N PRO A 233 17.78 -19.31 -21.27
CA PRO A 233 18.01 -20.77 -21.19
C PRO A 233 18.78 -21.23 -19.95
N ARG A 234 19.42 -20.30 -19.23
CA ARG A 234 20.18 -20.57 -17.99
C ARG A 234 19.42 -20.16 -16.74
N VAL A 235 18.31 -19.45 -16.89
CA VAL A 235 17.52 -18.96 -15.77
C VAL A 235 16.34 -19.89 -15.55
N THR A 236 16.20 -20.38 -14.31
CA THR A 236 14.99 -21.11 -13.89
C THR A 236 14.32 -20.37 -12.74
N ILE A 237 12.98 -20.38 -12.76
CA ILE A 237 12.16 -19.79 -11.70
C ILE A 237 11.22 -20.85 -11.11
N ALA A 238 11.01 -20.80 -9.80
CA ALA A 238 10.10 -21.68 -9.09
C ALA A 238 9.38 -20.93 -7.97
N PRO A 239 8.21 -21.40 -7.50
CA PRO A 239 7.39 -22.47 -8.09
C PRO A 239 6.80 -22.08 -9.46
N GLY A 240 6.22 -23.04 -10.18
CA GLY A 240 5.67 -22.84 -11.54
C GLY A 240 4.47 -21.88 -11.65
N SER A 241 3.96 -21.37 -10.52
CA SER A 241 2.99 -20.26 -10.49
C SER A 241 3.63 -18.89 -10.74
N ASN A 242 4.97 -18.81 -10.68
CA ASN A 242 5.73 -17.66 -11.16
C ASN A 242 5.91 -17.76 -12.68
N THR A 243 6.01 -16.62 -13.36
CA THR A 243 5.93 -16.57 -14.83
C THR A 243 7.11 -15.83 -15.44
N THR A 244 7.41 -16.15 -16.70
CA THR A 244 8.35 -15.37 -17.53
C THR A 244 7.66 -14.84 -18.78
N ALA A 245 7.98 -13.61 -19.18
CA ALA A 245 7.54 -13.03 -20.45
C ALA A 245 8.68 -12.28 -21.13
N THR A 246 8.67 -12.22 -22.46
CA THR A 246 9.65 -11.45 -23.24
C THR A 246 9.13 -10.04 -23.50
N SER A 247 9.99 -9.04 -23.35
CA SER A 247 9.71 -7.62 -23.61
C SER A 247 10.93 -7.00 -24.30
N GLY A 248 10.82 -6.79 -25.62
CA GLY A 248 11.95 -6.39 -26.47
C GLY A 248 13.07 -7.44 -26.45
N CYS A 249 14.30 -7.01 -26.15
CA CYS A 249 15.48 -7.89 -26.04
C CYS A 249 15.66 -8.54 -24.66
N CYS A 250 14.68 -8.39 -23.77
CA CYS A 250 14.76 -8.87 -22.40
C CYS A 250 13.68 -9.90 -22.08
N THR A 251 13.99 -10.75 -21.13
CA THR A 251 13.02 -11.60 -20.43
C THR A 251 12.75 -11.00 -19.05
N ILE A 252 11.51 -11.11 -18.60
CA ILE A 252 11.01 -10.60 -17.32
C ILE A 252 10.49 -11.81 -16.54
N ALA A 253 11.11 -12.08 -15.40
CA ALA A 253 10.60 -13.03 -14.42
C ALA A 253 9.71 -12.29 -13.42
N THR A 254 8.48 -12.76 -13.26
CA THR A 254 7.48 -12.21 -12.34
C THR A 254 7.18 -13.23 -11.25
N PHE A 255 7.42 -12.82 -10.01
CA PHE A 255 7.11 -13.57 -8.80
C PHE A 255 5.85 -12.99 -8.18
N ASN A 256 4.76 -13.76 -8.27
CA ASN A 256 3.49 -13.45 -7.59
C ASN A 256 3.41 -14.14 -6.21
N VAL A 257 4.27 -15.14 -5.99
CA VAL A 257 4.49 -15.79 -4.71
C VAL A 257 5.98 -15.92 -4.44
N THR A 258 6.35 -16.04 -3.17
CA THR A 258 7.74 -16.32 -2.77
C THR A 258 8.26 -17.57 -3.46
N GLY A 259 9.51 -17.50 -3.92
CA GLY A 259 10.10 -18.52 -4.78
C GLY A 259 11.61 -18.40 -4.91
N THR A 260 12.15 -19.01 -5.95
CA THR A 260 13.60 -18.99 -6.24
C THR A 260 13.89 -18.64 -7.68
N LEU A 261 15.04 -18.00 -7.90
CA LEU A 261 15.67 -17.79 -9.20
C LEU A 261 17.06 -18.42 -9.21
N SER A 262 17.32 -19.34 -10.13
CA SER A 262 18.63 -19.99 -10.30
C SER A 262 19.24 -19.66 -11.66
N LEU A 263 20.58 -19.56 -11.71
CA LEU A 263 21.39 -19.14 -12.87
C LEU A 263 22.27 -20.26 -13.44
#